data_AF-A0A1I7II85-F1
#
_entry.id   AF-A0A1I7II85-F1
#
_cell.length_a   1.000
_cell.length_b   1.000
_cell.length_c   1.000
_cell.angle_alpha   90.00
_cell.angle_beta   90.00
_cell.angle_gamma   90.00
#
_symmetry.space_group_name_H-M   'P 1'
#
loop_
_entity.id
_entity.type
_entity.pdbx_description
1 polymer ?
#
loop_
_entity_poly.entity_id
_entity_poly.type
_entity_poly.pdbx_seq_one_letter_code
_entity_poly.pdbx_strand_id
1 'polypeptide(L)'
;MKKLGIKLANLIKKRVQDSIVAKIALVLSVAIVFCTTYLLILPALTISTDSSSSVIQSVSSLEETTTEALQEESSQAESSEASDSSTTTSEAETETSDFIAAGSLSAETSDVTVTVTYEDDTFSEPVTLKVSSVSDTSAINDKLTSVLSETKQTLAQAYTYDISFVTASGEEVEPSKDVNVSIAFKNAVSSSELGGNWKLYHFVDNDVNKVEDLTEQTDTTINQDSSENVTSVDFKSDSFSNYTVADVTYADFSDYLTGDYTYDTSVTSLDLATQEVTTNITLNFGDMTKSDLSSNSHYYLAMPTDVVVDTTKSYVLQNKAGNEAGSFSFIQDENGQYYMLISFSDSYISSLDDTSTVEGSLHYDMTLVESAKQDNGDYVADFSDKVHVTIKDEDISKNYDLSTSKTGTVSYDGDTPYITYTVVVDSLNGTPGDITLTDTLTASGVSIDSVDSVSVTKSTYAGNTSNVTSTETVSASPTFDTSSGGQ
;
A
#
# COMPACT_ATOMS: atom_id res chain seq x y z
N MET A 1 39.85 -14.93 13.20
CA MET A 1 39.07 -13.95 12.40
C MET A 1 37.59 -13.84 12.80
N LYS A 2 36.90 -14.91 13.23
CA LYS A 2 35.47 -14.85 13.62
C LYS A 2 35.12 -13.92 14.82
N LYS A 3 36.05 -13.64 15.74
CA LYS A 3 35.81 -12.74 16.90
C LYS A 3 35.86 -11.24 16.57
N LEU A 4 36.42 -10.84 15.42
CA LEU A 4 36.45 -9.43 14.99
C LEU A 4 35.16 -9.02 14.29
N GLY A 5 34.53 -9.89 13.49
CA GLY A 5 33.27 -9.60 12.79
C GLY A 5 32.10 -9.35 13.73
N ILE A 6 32.01 -10.09 14.84
CA ILE A 6 30.94 -9.91 15.84
C ILE A 6 31.12 -8.58 16.60
N LYS A 7 32.36 -8.16 16.87
CA LYS A 7 32.63 -6.85 17.50
C LYS A 7 32.33 -5.69 16.56
N LEU A 8 32.57 -5.86 15.25
CA LEU A 8 32.27 -4.84 14.24
C LEU A 8 30.75 -4.70 14.04
N ALA A 9 30.01 -5.81 13.96
CA ALA A 9 28.55 -5.80 13.86
C ALA A 9 27.88 -5.12 15.07
N ASN A 10 28.39 -5.37 16.28
CA ASN A 10 27.87 -4.72 17.49
C ASN A 10 28.21 -3.22 17.55
N LEU A 11 29.36 -2.79 17.02
CA LEU A 11 29.72 -1.37 16.93
C LEU A 11 28.88 -0.63 15.88
N ILE A 12 28.57 -1.28 14.75
CA ILE A 12 27.70 -0.72 13.71
C ILE A 12 26.27 -0.58 14.25
N LYS A 13 25.74 -1.64 14.90
CA LYS A 13 24.39 -1.60 15.50
C LYS A 13 24.25 -0.52 16.56
N LYS A 14 25.30 -0.32 17.38
CA LYS A 14 25.34 0.76 18.38
C LYS A 14 25.39 2.15 17.74
N ARG A 15 26.17 2.35 16.67
CA ARG A 15 26.24 3.63 15.95
C ARG A 15 24.92 3.98 15.25
N VAL A 16 24.18 2.99 14.75
CA VAL A 16 22.85 3.19 14.16
C VAL A 16 21.82 3.55 15.23
N GLN A 17 21.84 2.88 16.39
CA GLN A 17 20.96 3.27 17.51
C GLN A 17 21.27 4.67 18.03
N ASP A 18 22.54 5.03 18.19
CA ASP A 18 22.93 6.37 18.64
C ASP A 18 22.54 7.46 17.62
N SER A 19 22.54 7.17 16.31
CA SER A 19 22.09 8.13 15.28
C SER A 19 20.57 8.32 15.26
N ILE A 20 19.81 7.25 15.50
CA ILE A 20 18.34 7.31 15.59
C ILE A 20 17.92 8.08 16.84
N VAL A 21 18.55 7.83 18.00
CA VAL A 21 18.27 8.58 19.24
C VAL A 21 18.63 10.07 19.09
N ALA A 22 19.72 10.39 18.40
CA ALA A 22 20.08 11.79 18.12
C ALA A 22 19.06 12.48 17.18
N LYS A 23 18.55 11.78 16.16
CA LYS A 23 17.49 12.32 15.28
C LYS A 23 16.17 12.54 16.05
N ILE A 24 15.78 11.60 16.90
CA ILE A 24 14.58 11.73 17.75
C ILE A 24 14.73 12.91 18.72
N ALA A 25 15.90 13.08 19.35
CA ALA A 25 16.16 14.20 20.26
C ALA A 25 16.14 15.56 19.54
N LEU A 26 16.55 15.62 18.27
CA LEU A 26 16.48 16.83 17.44
C LEU A 26 15.04 17.18 17.06
N VAL A 27 14.21 16.19 16.70
CA VAL A 27 12.79 16.42 16.41
C VAL A 27 12.05 16.88 17.67
N LEU A 28 12.33 16.26 18.83
CA LEU A 28 11.75 16.66 20.11
C LEU A 28 12.16 18.06 20.55
N SER A 29 13.41 18.49 20.30
CA SER A 29 13.84 19.84 20.64
C SER A 29 13.16 20.90 19.75
N VAL A 30 12.96 20.61 18.47
CA VAL A 30 12.18 21.47 17.55
C VAL A 30 10.72 21.57 18.01
N ALA A 31 10.09 20.45 18.37
CA ALA A 31 8.71 20.45 18.87
C ALA A 31 8.55 21.27 20.17
N ILE A 32 9.51 21.20 21.10
CA ILE A 32 9.48 21.98 22.35
C ILE A 32 9.65 23.49 22.07
N VAL A 33 10.49 23.87 21.11
CA VAL A 33 10.64 25.28 20.70
C VAL A 33 9.36 25.80 20.04
N PHE A 34 8.69 24.99 19.23
CA PHE A 34 7.40 25.35 18.62
C PHE A 34 6.27 25.46 19.66
N CYS A 35 6.14 24.51 20.59
CA CYS A 35 5.15 24.58 21.67
C CYS A 35 5.37 25.79 22.58
N THR A 36 6.62 26.13 22.90
CA THR A 36 6.92 27.28 23.79
C THR A 36 6.73 28.63 23.09
N THR A 37 6.94 28.72 21.77
CA THR A 37 6.63 29.94 21.00
C THR A 37 5.13 30.12 20.80
N TYR A 38 4.37 29.06 20.51
CA TYR A 38 2.91 29.14 20.34
C TYR A 38 2.17 29.46 21.66
N LEU A 39 2.61 28.91 22.80
CA LEU A 39 1.98 29.20 24.10
C LEU A 39 2.25 30.62 24.62
N LEU A 40 3.26 31.32 24.10
CA LEU A 40 3.57 32.70 24.49
C LEU A 40 2.92 33.75 23.58
N ILE A 41 2.36 33.36 22.42
CA ILE A 41 1.72 34.28 21.46
C ILE A 41 0.19 34.38 21.67
N LEU A 42 -0.41 33.48 22.47
CA LEU A 42 -1.83 33.52 22.84
C LEU A 42 -1.97 33.86 24.34
N PRO A 43 -1.71 35.13 24.72
CA PRO A 43 -2.81 36.09 24.83
C PRO A 43 -2.39 37.52 24.42
N ALA A 44 -2.61 37.89 23.16
CA ALA A 44 -2.48 39.29 22.72
C ALA A 44 -3.52 39.71 21.66
N LEU A 45 -4.50 38.87 21.34
CA LEU A 45 -5.48 39.10 20.27
C LEU A 45 -6.92 38.88 20.75
N THR A 46 -7.28 39.46 21.90
CA THR A 46 -8.69 39.65 22.29
C THR A 46 -8.82 40.96 23.08
N ILE A 47 -9.14 42.04 22.36
CA ILE A 47 -9.64 43.38 22.78
C ILE A 47 -9.82 44.11 21.44
N SER A 48 -10.94 44.69 21.01
CA SER A 48 -12.31 44.87 21.49
C SER A 48 -13.13 45.31 20.27
N THR A 49 -14.43 45.00 20.22
CA THR A 49 -15.48 46.01 19.94
C THR A 49 -16.87 45.42 20.19
N ASP A 50 -17.55 45.96 21.20
CA ASP A 50 -18.99 45.85 21.39
C ASP A 50 -19.74 46.51 20.23
N SER A 51 -20.78 45.85 19.73
CA SER A 51 -22.01 46.56 19.31
C SER A 51 -23.23 45.64 19.37
N SER A 52 -24.21 46.17 20.08
CA SER A 52 -25.50 45.65 20.50
C SER A 52 -26.50 45.36 19.37
N SER A 53 -27.29 44.30 19.50
CA SER A 53 -28.71 44.34 19.15
C SER A 53 -29.53 43.30 19.95
N SER A 54 -30.84 43.52 19.96
CA SER A 54 -31.78 43.35 21.06
C SER A 54 -32.45 41.98 21.19
N VAL A 55 -32.69 41.62 22.45
CA VAL A 55 -33.84 40.87 23.01
C VAL A 55 -34.97 40.55 22.02
N ILE A 56 -35.24 39.26 21.80
CA ILE A 56 -36.61 38.72 21.79
C ILE A 56 -36.68 37.50 22.70
N GLN A 57 -37.55 37.65 23.69
CA GLN A 57 -38.01 36.68 24.66
C GLN A 57 -39.07 35.79 24.00
N SER A 58 -38.98 34.47 24.19
CA SER A 58 -40.12 33.56 24.07
C SER A 58 -39.98 32.47 25.12
N VAL A 59 -40.96 32.47 26.02
CA VAL A 59 -41.13 31.57 27.15
C VAL A 59 -41.98 30.37 26.74
N SER A 60 -41.57 29.15 27.15
CA SER A 60 -42.42 28.05 27.64
C SER A 60 -41.47 26.92 28.10
N SER A 61 -41.22 26.70 29.40
CA SER A 61 -42.01 25.87 30.35
C SER A 61 -42.09 24.40 29.90
N LEU A 62 -41.78 23.33 30.63
CA LEU A 62 -41.43 22.94 32.01
C LEU A 62 -40.50 21.69 31.82
N GLU A 63 -39.82 21.04 32.77
CA GLU A 63 -40.04 20.81 34.19
C GLU A 63 -38.77 20.15 34.78
N GLU A 64 -38.45 20.53 36.02
CA GLU A 64 -37.85 19.75 37.12
C GLU A 64 -36.53 18.99 36.89
N THR A 65 -35.48 19.27 37.67
CA THR A 65 -35.39 18.71 39.04
C THR A 65 -34.51 19.57 39.94
N THR A 66 -35.07 19.90 41.11
CA THR A 66 -34.49 20.15 42.46
C THR A 66 -32.97 19.90 42.64
N THR A 67 -32.21 20.63 43.47
CA THR A 67 -32.50 21.03 44.86
C THR A 67 -31.52 22.09 45.35
N GLU A 68 -31.99 22.85 46.33
CA GLU A 68 -31.40 23.95 47.10
C GLU A 68 -30.02 23.71 47.72
N ALA A 69 -29.25 24.80 47.89
CA ALA A 69 -28.81 25.22 49.24
C ALA A 69 -28.25 26.67 49.24
N LEU A 70 -28.97 27.53 49.97
CA LEU A 70 -28.49 28.54 50.94
C LEU A 70 -27.64 29.72 50.41
N GLN A 71 -28.21 30.94 50.44
CA GLN A 71 -28.04 31.96 51.51
C GLN A 71 -26.60 32.51 51.52
N GLU A 72 -26.36 33.82 51.40
CA GLU A 72 -26.85 34.85 52.32
C GLU A 72 -26.56 36.27 51.76
N GLU A 73 -27.47 37.20 52.13
CA GLU A 73 -27.26 38.62 52.48
C GLU A 73 -26.56 39.59 51.50
N SER A 74 -27.27 40.64 51.06
CA SER A 74 -27.42 41.97 51.71
C SER A 74 -26.27 42.89 51.26
N SER A 75 -26.41 44.16 50.89
CA SER A 75 -27.41 45.22 51.06
C SER A 75 -27.11 46.24 49.94
N GLN A 76 -28.13 46.80 49.26
CA GLN A 76 -28.70 48.12 49.55
C GLN A 76 -27.75 49.33 49.38
N ALA A 77 -28.07 50.16 48.37
CA ALA A 77 -28.24 51.63 48.45
C ALA A 77 -27.93 52.24 47.06
N GLU A 78 -28.93 52.55 46.24
CA GLU A 78 -29.73 53.79 46.23
C GLU A 78 -29.03 55.04 45.69
N SER A 79 -29.63 55.51 44.58
CA SER A 79 -29.78 56.91 44.18
C SER A 79 -28.52 57.58 43.63
N SER A 80 -28.59 58.55 42.72
CA SER A 80 -29.71 59.31 42.16
C SER A 80 -29.10 60.15 41.03
N GLU A 81 -29.93 60.45 40.01
CA GLU A 81 -30.03 61.76 39.34
C GLU A 81 -28.78 62.35 38.65
N ALA A 82 -28.84 63.08 37.55
CA ALA A 82 -29.83 63.49 36.56
C ALA A 82 -29.06 64.43 35.60
N SER A 83 -29.75 64.91 34.57
CA SER A 83 -29.39 65.97 33.63
C SER A 83 -28.84 65.45 32.30
N ASP A 84 -29.66 65.36 31.26
CA ASP A 84 -30.23 66.47 30.47
C ASP A 84 -29.19 67.07 29.52
N SER A 85 -29.35 66.81 28.22
CA SER A 85 -29.23 67.84 27.19
C SER A 85 -29.68 67.31 25.81
N SER A 86 -30.63 68.07 25.26
CA SER A 86 -31.18 68.20 23.90
C SER A 86 -30.40 67.58 22.71
N THR A 87 -31.07 66.86 21.81
CA THR A 87 -31.79 67.32 20.59
C THR A 87 -30.89 67.89 19.48
N THR A 88 -30.68 67.15 18.37
CA THR A 88 -31.22 67.44 17.01
C THR A 88 -30.58 66.53 15.93
N THR A 89 -31.43 65.70 15.32
CA THR A 89 -31.68 65.51 13.88
C THR A 89 -30.54 65.58 12.85
N SER A 90 -30.34 64.49 12.09
CA SER A 90 -30.39 64.39 10.60
C SER A 90 -29.83 63.02 10.23
N GLU A 91 -30.71 62.11 9.83
CA GLU A 91 -30.98 61.72 8.43
C GLU A 91 -29.98 60.69 7.91
N ALA A 92 -30.56 59.57 7.49
CA ALA A 92 -29.91 58.40 6.97
C ALA A 92 -29.32 58.67 5.58
N GLU A 93 -28.09 58.20 5.36
CA GLU A 93 -27.62 57.77 4.06
C GLU A 93 -27.03 56.37 4.19
N THR A 94 -27.78 55.43 3.62
CA THR A 94 -27.47 54.09 3.10
C THR A 94 -26.00 53.67 2.98
N GLU A 95 -25.58 52.82 3.92
CA GLU A 95 -25.02 51.47 3.72
C GLU A 95 -24.84 51.06 2.24
N THR A 96 -23.62 51.16 1.68
CA THR A 96 -23.26 50.50 0.40
C THR A 96 -21.77 50.11 0.28
N SER A 97 -20.98 50.14 1.36
CA SER A 97 -19.50 50.05 1.24
C SER A 97 -18.85 48.71 1.59
N ASP A 98 -19.53 47.78 2.27
CA ASP A 98 -18.82 46.65 2.90
C ASP A 98 -18.80 45.35 2.08
N PHE A 99 -19.54 45.27 0.97
CA PHE A 99 -19.64 44.06 0.13
C PHE A 99 -18.57 43.98 -0.97
N ILE A 100 -17.81 45.07 -1.12
CA ILE A 100 -16.69 45.18 -2.07
C ILE A 100 -15.38 44.71 -1.41
N ALA A 101 -15.35 44.49 -0.10
CA ALA A 101 -14.14 44.10 0.61
C ALA A 101 -13.83 42.60 0.46
N ALA A 102 -12.53 42.26 0.55
CA ALA A 102 -12.05 40.90 0.67
C ALA A 102 -12.71 40.19 1.87
N GLY A 103 -12.93 38.88 1.75
CA GLY A 103 -13.68 38.12 2.74
C GLY A 103 -13.40 36.63 2.74
N SER A 104 -14.09 35.93 3.65
CA SER A 104 -14.07 34.47 3.75
C SER A 104 -15.47 33.97 4.06
N LEU A 105 -15.88 32.93 3.33
CA LEU A 105 -17.16 32.23 3.51
C LEU A 105 -16.88 30.77 3.82
N SER A 106 -17.74 30.17 4.64
CA SER A 106 -17.64 28.75 4.95
C SER A 106 -19.02 28.11 5.02
N ALA A 107 -19.11 26.87 4.54
CA ALA A 107 -20.28 26.03 4.56
C ALA A 107 -19.87 24.60 4.90
N GLU A 108 -20.76 23.84 5.53
CA GLU A 108 -20.47 22.49 5.97
C GLU A 108 -21.52 21.48 5.49
N THR A 109 -21.04 20.28 5.19
CA THR A 109 -21.87 19.08 5.04
C THR A 109 -21.64 18.15 6.24
N SER A 110 -22.14 16.92 6.17
CA SER A 110 -21.85 15.88 7.17
C SER A 110 -20.38 15.49 7.26
N ASP A 111 -19.65 15.62 6.15
CA ASP A 111 -18.34 15.02 5.93
C ASP A 111 -17.24 16.02 5.54
N VAL A 112 -17.60 17.22 5.05
CA VAL A 112 -16.64 18.28 4.72
C VAL A 112 -17.02 19.63 5.31
N THR A 113 -16.01 20.48 5.46
CA THR A 113 -16.12 21.92 5.64
C THR A 113 -15.45 22.57 4.44
N VAL A 114 -16.21 23.32 3.65
CA VAL A 114 -15.67 24.10 2.53
C VAL A 114 -15.46 25.53 2.99
N THR A 115 -14.27 26.07 2.71
CA THR A 115 -13.94 27.47 2.98
C THR A 115 -13.50 28.13 1.68
N VAL A 116 -14.03 29.32 1.41
CA VAL A 116 -13.63 30.12 0.26
C VAL A 116 -13.15 31.49 0.72
N THR A 117 -11.92 31.85 0.35
CA THR A 117 -11.36 33.19 0.58
C THR A 117 -11.25 33.94 -0.75
N TYR A 118 -11.67 35.20 -0.74
CA TYR A 118 -11.73 36.04 -1.93
C TYR A 118 -11.25 37.45 -1.64
N GLU A 119 -10.69 38.09 -2.66
CA GLU A 119 -10.22 39.46 -2.59
C GLU A 119 -11.35 40.46 -2.80
N ASP A 120 -11.05 41.75 -2.63
CA ASP A 120 -11.96 42.84 -2.91
C ASP A 120 -12.46 42.85 -4.37
N ASP A 121 -13.66 43.42 -4.59
CA ASP A 121 -14.38 43.45 -5.87
C ASP A 121 -14.63 42.07 -6.51
N THR A 122 -14.64 40.96 -5.75
CA THR A 122 -14.92 39.62 -6.31
C THR A 122 -16.40 39.47 -6.67
N PHE A 123 -17.30 39.93 -5.79
CA PHE A 123 -18.75 39.87 -5.97
C PHE A 123 -19.34 41.28 -6.07
N SER A 124 -20.36 41.45 -6.92
CA SER A 124 -21.08 42.73 -7.06
C SER A 124 -22.13 42.97 -5.98
N GLU A 125 -22.48 41.93 -5.23
CA GLU A 125 -23.49 41.98 -4.16
C GLU A 125 -23.16 40.94 -3.07
N PRO A 126 -23.77 41.03 -1.87
CA PRO A 126 -23.56 40.04 -0.81
C PRO A 126 -24.02 38.65 -1.23
N VAL A 127 -23.15 37.67 -1.01
CA VAL A 127 -23.41 36.26 -1.29
C VAL A 127 -23.21 35.40 -0.05
N THR A 128 -23.81 34.21 -0.06
CA THR A 128 -23.56 33.14 0.90
C THR A 128 -23.03 31.92 0.15
N LEU A 129 -22.09 31.20 0.75
CA LEU A 129 -21.61 29.93 0.22
C LEU A 129 -22.62 28.83 0.55
N LYS A 130 -23.00 28.06 -0.46
CA LYS A 130 -23.85 26.88 -0.32
C LYS A 130 -23.07 25.67 -0.81
N VAL A 131 -23.12 24.59 -0.02
CA VAL A 131 -22.46 23.33 -0.35
C VAL A 131 -23.41 22.17 -0.05
N SER A 132 -23.52 21.25 -1.01
CA SER A 132 -24.27 20.01 -0.83
C SER A 132 -23.53 18.82 -1.43
N SER A 133 -23.57 17.67 -0.76
CA SER A 133 -23.11 16.42 -1.36
C SER A 133 -24.08 15.97 -2.45
N VAL A 134 -23.51 15.48 -3.56
CA VAL A 134 -24.30 14.94 -4.67
C VAL A 134 -24.64 13.48 -4.36
N SER A 135 -25.93 13.16 -4.31
CA SER A 135 -26.40 11.83 -3.91
C SER A 135 -26.44 10.81 -5.05
N ASP A 136 -26.76 11.25 -6.27
CA ASP A 136 -26.70 10.40 -7.48
C ASP A 136 -25.48 10.79 -8.31
N THR A 137 -24.40 10.04 -8.16
CA THR A 137 -23.14 10.25 -8.86
C THR A 137 -22.96 9.32 -10.06
N SER A 138 -23.98 8.56 -10.46
CA SER A 138 -23.85 7.50 -11.47
C SER A 138 -23.29 8.03 -12.79
N ALA A 139 -23.88 9.11 -13.32
CA ALA A 139 -23.44 9.71 -14.59
C ALA A 139 -22.05 10.38 -14.50
N ILE A 140 -21.71 10.93 -13.33
CA ILE A 140 -20.39 11.50 -13.05
C ILE A 140 -19.34 10.38 -13.03
N ASN A 141 -19.62 9.30 -12.31
CA ASN A 141 -18.74 8.15 -12.22
C ASN A 141 -18.53 7.49 -13.59
N ASP A 142 -19.60 7.30 -14.38
CA ASP A 142 -19.50 6.78 -15.74
C ASP A 142 -18.61 7.65 -16.63
N LYS A 143 -18.76 8.99 -16.53
CA LYS A 143 -17.89 9.93 -17.25
C LYS A 143 -16.44 9.82 -16.79
N LEU A 144 -16.19 9.80 -15.48
CA LEU A 144 -14.83 9.67 -14.94
C LEU A 144 -14.21 8.33 -15.34
N THR A 145 -14.95 7.22 -15.33
CA THR A 145 -14.48 5.93 -15.86
C THR A 145 -14.05 6.05 -17.33
N SER A 146 -14.82 6.75 -18.17
CA SER A 146 -14.43 6.99 -19.56
C SER A 146 -13.14 7.82 -19.66
N VAL A 147 -13.02 8.91 -18.90
CA VAL A 147 -11.84 9.78 -18.91
C VAL A 147 -10.60 9.03 -18.42
N LEU A 148 -10.72 8.30 -17.31
CA LEU A 148 -9.63 7.54 -16.70
C LEU A 148 -9.17 6.37 -17.57
N SER A 149 -10.07 5.79 -18.38
CA SER A 149 -9.68 4.72 -19.29
C SER A 149 -8.66 5.16 -20.35
N GLU A 150 -8.67 6.45 -20.73
CA GLU A 150 -7.69 7.01 -21.67
C GLU A 150 -6.27 6.99 -21.07
N THR A 151 -6.16 7.10 -19.75
CA THR A 151 -4.91 7.02 -18.99
C THR A 151 -4.68 5.63 -18.37
N LYS A 152 -5.47 4.61 -18.75
CA LYS A 152 -5.41 3.23 -18.23
C LYS A 152 -5.66 3.12 -16.72
N GLN A 153 -6.38 4.08 -16.15
CA GLN A 153 -6.77 4.11 -14.75
C GLN A 153 -8.23 3.70 -14.60
N THR A 154 -8.60 3.34 -13.37
CA THR A 154 -9.99 3.04 -13.01
C THR A 154 -10.40 3.84 -11.79
N LEU A 155 -11.69 4.16 -11.70
CA LEU A 155 -12.22 4.90 -10.55
C LEU A 155 -12.45 3.92 -9.39
N ALA A 156 -11.77 4.13 -8.26
CA ALA A 156 -11.97 3.32 -7.07
C ALA A 156 -13.12 3.87 -6.22
N GLN A 157 -13.10 5.18 -5.96
CA GLN A 157 -14.14 5.89 -5.22
C GLN A 157 -14.12 7.38 -5.56
N ALA A 158 -15.25 8.06 -5.35
CA ALA A 158 -15.41 9.48 -5.66
C ALA A 158 -16.31 10.18 -4.64
N TYR A 159 -15.98 11.42 -4.33
CA TYR A 159 -16.73 12.30 -3.45
C TYR A 159 -17.06 13.58 -4.21
N THR A 160 -18.35 13.78 -4.53
CA THR A 160 -18.80 14.92 -5.32
C THR A 160 -19.59 15.91 -4.46
N TYR A 161 -19.24 17.19 -4.58
CA TYR A 161 -19.88 18.30 -3.90
C TYR A 161 -20.30 19.36 -4.91
N ASP A 162 -21.57 19.75 -4.85
CA ASP A 162 -22.10 20.94 -5.53
C ASP A 162 -21.79 22.16 -4.67
N ILE A 163 -20.97 23.06 -5.19
CA ILE A 163 -20.51 24.27 -4.52
C ILE A 163 -21.06 25.45 -5.34
N SER A 164 -21.80 26.37 -4.69
CA SER A 164 -22.30 27.57 -5.35
C SER A 164 -22.36 28.78 -4.41
N PHE A 165 -22.29 29.97 -4.98
CA PHE A 165 -22.59 31.21 -4.27
C PHE A 165 -24.01 31.65 -4.58
N VAL A 166 -24.79 31.96 -3.54
CA VAL A 166 -26.16 32.43 -3.70
C VAL A 166 -26.35 33.79 -3.08
N THR A 167 -27.05 34.67 -3.79
CA THR A 167 -27.43 35.99 -3.30
C THR A 167 -28.58 35.89 -2.30
N ALA A 168 -28.95 37.00 -1.65
CA ALA A 168 -30.11 37.05 -0.75
C ALA A 168 -31.45 36.70 -1.45
N SER A 169 -31.54 36.83 -2.78
CA SER A 169 -32.71 36.41 -3.55
C SER A 169 -32.73 34.91 -3.87
N GLY A 170 -31.63 34.20 -3.59
CA GLY A 170 -31.43 32.79 -3.92
C GLY A 170 -30.97 32.54 -5.36
N GLU A 171 -30.51 33.57 -6.07
CA GLU A 171 -29.91 33.44 -7.40
C GLU A 171 -28.46 32.97 -7.27
N GLU A 172 -28.06 31.99 -8.07
CA GLU A 172 -26.67 31.53 -8.15
C GLU A 172 -25.84 32.52 -8.98
N VAL A 173 -24.68 32.88 -8.46
CA VAL A 173 -23.75 33.83 -9.08
C VAL A 173 -22.33 33.29 -9.04
N GLU A 174 -21.58 33.56 -10.10
CA GLU A 174 -20.16 33.22 -10.18
C GLU A 174 -19.31 34.41 -9.72
N PRO A 175 -18.14 34.17 -9.08
CA PRO A 175 -17.22 35.24 -8.77
C PRO A 175 -16.61 35.83 -10.04
N SER A 176 -16.28 37.12 -10.02
CA SER A 176 -15.66 37.81 -11.17
C SER A 176 -14.14 37.64 -11.25
N LYS A 177 -13.54 37.01 -10.24
CA LYS A 177 -12.10 36.76 -10.08
C LYS A 177 -11.92 35.37 -9.45
N ASP A 178 -10.75 34.77 -9.64
CA ASP A 178 -10.38 33.54 -8.93
C ASP A 178 -10.46 33.72 -7.41
N VAL A 179 -11.05 32.74 -6.74
CA VAL A 179 -11.10 32.64 -5.29
C VAL A 179 -10.35 31.40 -4.82
N ASN A 180 -9.81 31.41 -3.60
CA ASN A 180 -9.15 30.23 -3.05
C ASN A 180 -10.19 29.36 -2.34
N VAL A 181 -10.28 28.10 -2.73
CA VAL A 181 -11.21 27.11 -2.20
C VAL A 181 -10.42 26.08 -1.40
N SER A 182 -10.95 25.70 -0.24
CA SER A 182 -10.43 24.60 0.57
C SER A 182 -11.60 23.68 0.92
N ILE A 183 -11.55 22.43 0.45
CA ILE A 183 -12.47 21.35 0.82
C ILE A 183 -11.78 20.54 1.90
N ALA A 184 -12.10 20.77 3.17
CA ALA A 184 -11.51 20.06 4.30
C ALA A 184 -12.41 18.90 4.75
N PHE A 185 -11.90 17.67 4.70
CA PHE A 185 -12.62 16.51 5.18
C PHE A 185 -12.59 16.42 6.71
N LYS A 186 -13.75 16.22 7.33
CA LYS A 186 -13.90 16.10 8.79
C LYS A 186 -13.20 14.86 9.34
N ASN A 187 -13.11 13.80 8.53
CA ASN A 187 -12.30 12.62 8.77
C ASN A 187 -11.45 12.38 7.52
N ALA A 188 -10.20 11.96 7.71
CA ALA A 188 -9.34 11.62 6.58
C ALA A 188 -9.98 10.51 5.73
N VAL A 189 -9.90 10.67 4.42
CA VAL A 189 -10.47 9.73 3.45
C VAL A 189 -9.39 8.77 2.99
N SER A 190 -9.58 7.49 3.32
CA SER A 190 -8.63 6.45 2.94
C SER A 190 -8.71 6.07 1.48
N SER A 191 -7.54 5.82 0.88
CA SER A 191 -7.42 5.25 -0.45
C SER A 191 -7.71 3.75 -0.44
N SER A 192 -8.09 3.25 -1.61
CA SER A 192 -8.05 1.82 -1.92
C SER A 192 -6.60 1.32 -2.06
N GLU A 193 -6.38 0.00 -1.95
CA GLU A 193 -5.03 -0.60 -1.98
C GLU A 193 -4.27 -0.38 -3.30
N LEU A 194 -5.00 -0.27 -4.41
CA LEU A 194 -4.45 0.09 -5.74
C LEU A 194 -4.65 1.57 -6.08
N GLY A 195 -5.30 2.31 -5.19
CA GLY A 195 -5.54 3.75 -5.28
C GLY A 195 -4.42 4.56 -4.63
N GLY A 196 -4.75 5.77 -4.20
CA GLY A 196 -3.82 6.74 -3.62
C GLY A 196 -3.38 7.83 -4.60
N ASN A 197 -3.65 7.64 -5.90
CA ASN A 197 -3.51 8.70 -6.90
C ASN A 197 -4.75 9.59 -6.91
N TRP A 198 -4.92 10.38 -5.86
CA TRP A 198 -6.08 11.26 -5.75
C TRP A 198 -6.09 12.33 -6.85
N LYS A 199 -7.27 12.57 -7.42
CA LYS A 199 -7.52 13.55 -8.48
C LYS A 199 -8.66 14.49 -8.14
N LEU A 200 -8.57 15.73 -8.63
CA LEU A 200 -9.63 16.74 -8.50
C LEU A 200 -10.23 17.01 -9.88
N TYR A 201 -11.53 16.84 -10.00
CA TYR A 201 -12.30 17.12 -11.22
C TYR A 201 -13.33 18.22 -10.99
N HIS A 202 -13.57 19.03 -12.02
CA HIS A 202 -14.64 20.03 -12.06
C HIS A 202 -15.58 19.75 -13.23
N PHE A 203 -16.89 19.69 -12.95
CA PHE A 203 -17.95 19.45 -13.93
C PHE A 203 -18.71 20.74 -14.26
N VAL A 204 -18.10 21.55 -15.12
CA VAL A 204 -18.52 22.92 -15.46
C VAL A 204 -20.01 22.99 -15.80
N ASP A 205 -20.70 23.99 -15.25
CA ASP A 205 -22.15 24.23 -15.40
C ASP A 205 -23.03 23.03 -14.96
N ASN A 206 -22.52 22.13 -14.11
CA ASN A 206 -23.17 20.86 -13.79
C ASN A 206 -23.47 19.98 -15.03
N ASP A 207 -22.69 20.14 -16.10
CA ASP A 207 -22.77 19.31 -17.31
C ASP A 207 -21.77 18.15 -17.26
N VAL A 208 -22.28 16.93 -17.17
CA VAL A 208 -21.48 15.70 -17.15
C VAL A 208 -20.56 15.53 -18.36
N ASN A 209 -20.78 16.28 -19.45
CA ASN A 209 -19.94 16.21 -20.65
C ASN A 209 -18.79 17.23 -20.64
N LYS A 210 -18.80 18.20 -19.71
CA LYS A 210 -17.77 19.23 -19.57
C LYS A 210 -16.99 18.99 -18.27
N VAL A 211 -15.97 18.14 -18.36
CA VAL A 211 -15.13 17.80 -17.20
C VAL A 211 -13.72 18.32 -17.41
N GLU A 212 -13.19 18.95 -16.37
CA GLU A 212 -11.82 19.44 -16.29
C GLU A 212 -11.07 18.67 -15.21
N ASP A 213 -9.87 18.19 -15.53
CA ASP A 213 -8.93 17.63 -14.55
C ASP A 213 -8.07 18.77 -14.01
N LEU A 214 -8.24 19.09 -12.73
CA LEU A 214 -7.54 20.17 -12.05
C LEU A 214 -6.31 19.68 -11.27
N THR A 215 -6.05 18.38 -11.25
CA THR A 215 -5.07 17.74 -10.36
C THR A 215 -3.67 18.34 -10.48
N GLU A 216 -3.23 18.62 -11.71
CA GLU A 216 -1.88 19.12 -12.01
C GLU A 216 -1.80 20.65 -12.11
N GLN A 217 -2.86 21.38 -11.75
CA GLN A 217 -2.84 22.83 -11.74
C GLN A 217 -1.93 23.35 -10.61
N THR A 218 -1.16 24.40 -10.89
CA THR A 218 -0.13 24.89 -9.96
C THR A 218 -0.66 25.46 -8.64
N ASP A 219 -1.95 25.79 -8.61
CA ASP A 219 -2.68 26.28 -7.46
C ASP A 219 -3.55 25.20 -6.79
N THR A 220 -3.53 23.98 -7.32
CA THR A 220 -4.21 22.82 -6.71
C THR A 220 -3.23 22.05 -5.82
N THR A 221 -3.68 21.65 -4.65
CA THR A 221 -2.93 20.86 -3.69
C THR A 221 -3.87 19.88 -3.01
N ILE A 222 -3.57 18.59 -3.13
CA ILE A 222 -4.27 17.52 -2.42
C ILE A 222 -3.45 17.16 -1.18
N ASN A 223 -3.93 17.57 -0.01
CA ASN A 223 -3.23 17.37 1.25
C ASN A 223 -3.54 15.98 1.82
N GLN A 224 -2.50 15.20 2.05
CA GLN A 224 -2.61 13.85 2.60
C GLN A 224 -1.93 13.73 3.97
N ASP A 225 -2.40 12.80 4.80
CA ASP A 225 -1.76 12.44 6.06
C ASP A 225 -0.54 11.52 5.86
N SER A 226 0.08 11.08 6.95
CA SER A 226 1.26 10.19 6.87
C SER A 226 0.97 8.79 6.34
N SER A 227 -0.30 8.44 6.16
CA SER A 227 -0.78 7.17 5.60
C SER A 227 -1.42 7.39 4.23
N GLU A 228 -1.15 8.53 3.58
CA GLU A 228 -1.63 8.87 2.23
C GLU A 228 -3.16 9.03 2.13
N ASN A 229 -3.85 9.18 3.27
CA ASN A 229 -5.29 9.50 3.29
C ASN A 229 -5.50 10.99 3.03
N VAL A 230 -6.49 11.36 2.22
CA VAL A 230 -6.80 12.78 1.94
C VAL A 230 -7.43 13.46 3.14
N THR A 231 -6.91 14.63 3.47
CA THR A 231 -7.39 15.48 4.58
C THR A 231 -8.04 16.76 4.08
N SER A 232 -7.52 17.36 3.02
CA SER A 232 -8.15 18.48 2.33
C SER A 232 -7.69 18.60 0.88
N VAL A 233 -8.46 19.32 0.08
CA VAL A 233 -8.07 19.74 -1.27
C VAL A 233 -8.19 21.26 -1.36
N ASP A 234 -7.07 21.91 -1.65
CA ASP A 234 -6.99 23.36 -1.85
C ASP A 234 -6.80 23.65 -3.34
N PHE A 235 -7.54 24.62 -3.89
CA PHE A 235 -7.45 25.01 -5.30
C PHE A 235 -7.93 26.45 -5.51
N LYS A 236 -7.73 26.99 -6.71
CA LYS A 236 -8.38 28.23 -7.14
C LYS A 236 -9.40 27.97 -8.22
N SER A 237 -10.47 28.75 -8.21
CA SER A 237 -11.46 28.72 -9.28
C SER A 237 -12.25 30.01 -9.36
N ASP A 238 -12.76 30.33 -10.53
CA ASP A 238 -13.76 31.36 -10.79
C ASP A 238 -15.09 30.80 -11.30
N SER A 239 -15.25 29.46 -11.35
CA SER A 239 -16.46 28.77 -11.78
C SER A 239 -16.89 27.70 -10.78
N PHE A 240 -18.16 27.67 -10.44
CA PHE A 240 -18.67 26.91 -9.30
C PHE A 240 -19.85 26.03 -9.69
N SER A 241 -19.66 24.73 -9.49
CA SER A 241 -20.62 23.67 -9.78
C SER A 241 -20.19 22.39 -9.03
N ASN A 242 -20.35 21.22 -9.66
CA ASN A 242 -19.90 19.95 -9.11
C ASN A 242 -18.38 19.78 -9.15
N TYR A 243 -17.76 19.70 -7.98
CA TYR A 243 -16.37 19.27 -7.80
C TYR A 243 -16.31 17.84 -7.30
N THR A 244 -15.43 17.03 -7.88
CA THR A 244 -15.25 15.63 -7.50
C THR A 244 -13.82 15.35 -7.08
N VAL A 245 -13.64 14.88 -5.84
CA VAL A 245 -12.38 14.31 -5.35
C VAL A 245 -12.44 12.81 -5.58
N ALA A 246 -11.58 12.29 -6.45
CA ALA A 246 -11.60 10.90 -6.89
C ALA A 246 -10.34 10.17 -6.45
N ASP A 247 -10.51 9.01 -5.81
CA ASP A 247 -9.43 8.03 -5.69
C ASP A 247 -9.42 7.20 -6.96
N VAL A 248 -8.29 7.20 -7.65
CA VAL A 248 -8.13 6.45 -8.90
C VAL A 248 -6.99 5.47 -8.77
N THR A 249 -7.11 4.34 -9.44
CA THR A 249 -6.07 3.34 -9.42
C THR A 249 -4.80 3.86 -10.10
N TYR A 250 -3.69 3.20 -9.84
CA TYR A 250 -2.52 3.30 -10.69
C TYR A 250 -2.88 2.87 -12.13
N ALA A 251 -2.11 3.33 -13.11
CA ALA A 251 -2.35 2.95 -14.50
C ALA A 251 -1.98 1.48 -14.75
N ASP A 252 -2.77 0.75 -15.54
CA ASP A 252 -2.44 -0.64 -15.87
C ASP A 252 -1.18 -0.72 -16.76
N PHE A 253 -0.19 -1.49 -16.31
CA PHE A 253 1.08 -1.70 -16.98
C PHE A 253 1.06 -2.84 -18.02
N SER A 254 0.05 -3.71 -17.99
CA SER A 254 0.02 -4.99 -18.73
C SER A 254 0.29 -4.85 -20.23
N ASP A 255 -0.22 -3.77 -20.85
CA ASP A 255 -0.05 -3.48 -22.27
C ASP A 255 1.38 -3.16 -22.68
N TYR A 256 2.22 -2.66 -21.76
CA TYR A 256 3.62 -2.32 -22.02
C TYR A 256 4.55 -3.53 -21.92
N LEU A 257 4.07 -4.65 -21.38
CA LEU A 257 4.83 -5.88 -21.39
C LEU A 257 5.09 -6.33 -22.84
N THR A 258 6.35 -6.64 -23.11
CA THR A 258 6.77 -7.27 -24.36
C THR A 258 6.72 -8.79 -24.19
N GLY A 259 6.37 -9.52 -25.24
CA GLY A 259 6.25 -11.00 -25.20
C GLY A 259 7.53 -11.75 -24.80
N ASP A 260 8.68 -11.06 -24.73
CA ASP A 260 9.96 -11.61 -24.35
C ASP A 260 10.13 -11.62 -22.82
N TYR A 261 10.40 -12.79 -22.26
CA TYR A 261 10.78 -12.97 -20.85
C TYR A 261 11.97 -13.92 -20.74
N THR A 262 12.66 -13.89 -19.61
CA THR A 262 13.68 -14.89 -19.26
C THR A 262 13.53 -15.33 -17.81
N TYR A 263 14.00 -16.53 -17.49
CA TYR A 263 14.13 -16.99 -16.10
C TYR A 263 15.47 -17.70 -15.92
N ASP A 264 15.98 -17.68 -14.68
CA ASP A 264 17.27 -18.28 -14.35
C ASP A 264 17.10 -19.78 -14.02
N THR A 265 17.40 -20.62 -15.01
CA THR A 265 17.36 -22.09 -14.87
C THR A 265 18.31 -22.64 -13.81
N SER A 266 19.36 -21.90 -13.44
CA SER A 266 20.36 -22.36 -12.45
C SER A 266 19.86 -22.27 -11.00
N VAL A 267 18.86 -21.43 -10.74
CA VAL A 267 18.22 -21.26 -9.42
C VAL A 267 16.77 -21.74 -9.40
N THR A 268 16.24 -22.13 -10.57
CA THR A 268 14.87 -22.63 -10.68
C THR A 268 14.75 -23.99 -10.00
N SER A 269 13.87 -24.08 -9.02
CA SER A 269 13.68 -25.32 -8.26
C SER A 269 12.26 -25.53 -7.78
N LEU A 270 11.86 -26.80 -7.69
CA LEU A 270 10.62 -27.28 -7.10
C LEU A 270 10.91 -27.84 -5.71
N ASP A 271 10.20 -27.31 -4.72
CA ASP A 271 10.08 -27.97 -3.43
C ASP A 271 8.98 -29.04 -3.49
N LEU A 272 9.37 -30.31 -3.47
CA LEU A 272 8.43 -31.44 -3.56
C LEU A 272 7.51 -31.57 -2.34
N ALA A 273 7.84 -30.93 -1.22
CA ALA A 273 6.99 -30.91 -0.04
C ALA A 273 5.85 -29.88 -0.14
N THR A 274 6.11 -28.71 -0.72
CA THR A 274 5.10 -27.64 -0.90
C THR A 274 4.48 -27.60 -2.30
N GLN A 275 5.09 -28.30 -3.27
CA GLN A 275 4.76 -28.25 -4.70
C GLN A 275 4.95 -26.87 -5.35
N GLU A 276 5.79 -26.03 -4.75
CA GLU A 276 6.08 -24.67 -5.23
C GLU A 276 7.36 -24.62 -6.06
N VAL A 277 7.30 -23.95 -7.21
CA VAL A 277 8.47 -23.64 -8.04
C VAL A 277 8.95 -22.24 -7.73
N THR A 278 10.16 -22.09 -7.21
CA THR A 278 10.81 -20.78 -7.06
C THR A 278 11.78 -20.56 -8.21
N THR A 279 11.75 -19.36 -8.79
CA THR A 279 12.71 -18.92 -9.81
C THR A 279 13.02 -17.43 -9.67
N ASN A 280 13.98 -16.97 -10.46
CA ASN A 280 14.23 -15.56 -10.67
C ASN A 280 13.88 -15.23 -12.12
N ILE A 281 12.92 -14.31 -12.31
CA ILE A 281 12.32 -13.98 -13.59
C ILE A 281 12.67 -12.55 -14.01
N THR A 282 12.76 -12.35 -15.33
CA THR A 282 12.87 -11.04 -15.96
C THR A 282 11.72 -10.87 -16.95
N LEU A 283 10.84 -9.90 -16.68
CA LEU A 283 9.80 -9.44 -17.60
C LEU A 283 10.31 -8.20 -18.35
N ASN A 284 10.22 -8.18 -19.67
CA ASN A 284 10.62 -7.01 -20.45
C ASN A 284 9.41 -6.14 -20.78
N PHE A 285 9.62 -4.83 -20.83
CA PHE A 285 8.62 -3.85 -21.22
C PHE A 285 9.19 -2.85 -22.22
N GLY A 286 8.30 -2.19 -22.97
CA GLY A 286 8.69 -1.27 -24.02
C GLY A 286 7.57 -0.35 -24.46
N ASP A 287 7.87 0.45 -25.48
CA ASP A 287 6.94 1.34 -26.18
C ASP A 287 6.25 2.41 -25.30
N MET A 288 6.75 2.65 -24.08
CA MET A 288 6.27 3.75 -23.24
C MET A 288 6.83 5.07 -23.74
N THR A 289 5.98 6.05 -24.03
CA THR A 289 6.43 7.39 -24.44
C THR A 289 6.60 8.32 -23.26
N LYS A 290 7.32 9.44 -23.46
CA LYS A 290 7.34 10.51 -22.46
C LYS A 290 5.93 11.04 -22.16
N SER A 291 5.04 11.08 -23.15
CA SER A 291 3.65 11.51 -22.95
C SER A 291 2.94 10.56 -21.98
N ASP A 292 3.07 9.25 -22.18
CA ASP A 292 2.46 8.25 -21.29
C ASP A 292 2.96 8.41 -19.85
N LEU A 293 4.28 8.59 -19.69
CA LEU A 293 4.91 8.75 -18.38
C LEU A 293 4.60 10.10 -17.72
N SER A 294 4.36 11.14 -18.51
CA SER A 294 3.96 12.46 -18.00
C SER A 294 2.49 12.49 -17.62
N SER A 295 1.65 11.68 -18.27
CA SER A 295 0.24 11.48 -17.90
C SER A 295 0.10 10.56 -16.69
N ASN A 296 0.96 9.54 -16.56
CA ASN A 296 1.02 8.67 -15.39
C ASN A 296 2.47 8.27 -15.11
N SER A 297 2.96 8.60 -13.93
CA SER A 297 4.25 8.11 -13.42
C SER A 297 4.13 6.84 -12.58
N HIS A 298 2.91 6.43 -12.24
CA HIS A 298 2.60 5.31 -11.34
C HIS A 298 1.72 4.27 -12.04
N TYR A 299 2.18 3.03 -12.01
CA TYR A 299 1.53 1.89 -12.66
C TYR A 299 1.38 0.71 -11.72
N TYR A 300 0.43 -0.16 -12.01
CA TYR A 300 0.35 -1.49 -11.42
C TYR A 300 0.36 -2.58 -12.48
N LEU A 301 0.81 -3.78 -12.10
CA LEU A 301 0.65 -5.01 -12.86
C LEU A 301 0.03 -6.05 -11.94
N ALA A 302 -1.18 -6.53 -12.28
CA ALA A 302 -1.77 -7.66 -11.58
C ALA A 302 -0.94 -8.92 -11.84
N MET A 303 -0.56 -9.62 -10.78
CA MET A 303 0.17 -10.87 -10.90
C MET A 303 -0.81 -12.01 -11.26
N PRO A 304 -0.38 -13.06 -11.97
CA PRO A 304 -1.21 -14.26 -12.15
C PRO A 304 -1.64 -14.84 -10.79
N THR A 305 -2.84 -15.41 -10.69
CA THR A 305 -3.37 -15.94 -9.42
C THR A 305 -2.51 -17.05 -8.80
N ASP A 306 -1.74 -17.75 -9.64
CA ASP A 306 -0.85 -18.83 -9.24
C ASP A 306 0.58 -18.34 -8.91
N VAL A 307 0.80 -17.03 -8.91
CA VAL A 307 2.07 -16.39 -8.58
C VAL A 307 2.05 -15.82 -7.18
N VAL A 308 3.09 -16.16 -6.41
CA VAL A 308 3.38 -15.59 -5.10
C VAL A 308 4.69 -14.81 -5.16
N VAL A 309 4.70 -13.63 -4.53
CA VAL A 309 5.85 -12.72 -4.45
C VAL A 309 6.06 -12.17 -3.04
N ASP A 310 7.28 -11.73 -2.77
CA ASP A 310 7.68 -11.15 -1.48
C ASP A 310 7.34 -9.65 -1.44
N THR A 311 6.28 -9.31 -0.71
CA THR A 311 5.80 -7.92 -0.53
C THR A 311 6.69 -7.05 0.36
N THR A 312 7.72 -7.63 0.97
CA THR A 312 8.69 -6.88 1.78
C THR A 312 9.84 -6.31 0.95
N LYS A 313 9.96 -6.72 -0.32
CA LYS A 313 11.03 -6.29 -1.21
C LYS A 313 10.61 -5.07 -2.04
N SER A 314 11.58 -4.19 -2.26
CA SER A 314 11.51 -3.08 -3.20
C SER A 314 12.78 -3.04 -4.03
N TYR A 315 12.63 -2.65 -5.29
CA TYR A 315 13.65 -2.70 -6.32
C TYR A 315 13.80 -1.32 -6.95
N VAL A 316 15.04 -0.92 -7.22
CA VAL A 316 15.34 0.36 -7.87
C VAL A 316 15.47 0.13 -9.38
N LEU A 317 14.72 0.89 -10.16
CA LEU A 317 14.89 0.96 -11.61
C LEU A 317 16.05 1.92 -11.92
N GLN A 318 16.95 1.51 -12.81
CA GLN A 318 18.07 2.33 -13.24
C GLN A 318 18.03 2.52 -14.75
N ASN A 319 18.38 3.71 -15.21
CA ASN A 319 18.59 3.96 -16.63
C ASN A 319 19.93 3.37 -17.10
N LYS A 320 20.20 3.44 -18.41
CA LYS A 320 21.44 2.91 -19.03
C LYS A 320 22.73 3.52 -18.46
N ALA A 321 22.66 4.69 -17.82
CA ALA A 321 23.80 5.35 -17.17
C ALA A 321 23.98 4.94 -15.69
N GLY A 322 23.09 4.10 -15.14
CA GLY A 322 23.09 3.68 -13.74
C GLY A 322 22.46 4.70 -12.79
N ASN A 323 21.81 5.75 -13.30
CA ASN A 323 21.06 6.69 -12.48
C ASN A 323 19.66 6.13 -12.22
N GLU A 324 19.11 6.44 -11.05
CA GLU A 324 17.76 6.04 -10.67
C GLU A 324 16.72 6.59 -11.65
N ALA A 325 15.93 5.68 -12.22
CA ALA A 325 14.82 5.96 -13.11
C ALA A 325 13.46 5.85 -12.39
N GLY A 326 13.43 5.15 -11.25
CA GLY A 326 12.22 4.82 -10.54
C GLY A 326 12.41 3.63 -9.61
N SER A 327 11.31 2.97 -9.26
CA SER A 327 11.28 1.78 -8.42
C SER A 327 10.09 0.88 -8.74
N PHE A 328 10.14 -0.35 -8.24
CA PHE A 328 8.94 -1.18 -8.12
C PHE A 328 8.94 -1.97 -6.81
N SER A 329 7.75 -2.36 -6.36
CA SER A 329 7.51 -3.17 -5.16
C SER A 329 6.29 -4.07 -5.38
N PHE A 330 5.98 -4.90 -4.39
CA PHE A 330 4.80 -5.76 -4.42
C PHE A 330 3.87 -5.48 -3.25
N ILE A 331 2.57 -5.52 -3.51
CA ILE A 331 1.53 -5.51 -2.50
C ILE A 331 0.62 -6.72 -2.67
N GLN A 332 -0.18 -6.99 -1.65
CA GLN A 332 -1.24 -7.98 -1.68
C GLN A 332 -2.52 -7.32 -1.21
N ASP A 333 -3.61 -7.49 -1.97
CA ASP A 333 -4.91 -6.97 -1.57
C ASP A 333 -5.59 -7.82 -0.49
N GLU A 334 -6.71 -7.33 0.04
CA GLU A 334 -7.52 -8.06 1.03
C GLU A 334 -8.03 -9.43 0.55
N ASN A 335 -8.11 -9.66 -0.76
CA ASN A 335 -8.52 -10.92 -1.38
C ASN A 335 -7.35 -11.89 -1.60
N GLY A 336 -6.13 -11.48 -1.29
CA GLY A 336 -4.92 -12.26 -1.45
C GLY A 336 -4.29 -12.16 -2.84
N GLN A 337 -4.80 -11.31 -3.73
CA GLN A 337 -4.25 -11.08 -5.06
C GLN A 337 -3.01 -10.18 -4.97
N TYR A 338 -1.93 -10.58 -5.64
CA TYR A 338 -0.69 -9.83 -5.67
C TYR A 338 -0.65 -8.82 -6.82
N TYR A 339 -0.01 -7.68 -6.58
CA TYR A 339 0.23 -6.66 -7.59
C TYR A 339 1.67 -6.17 -7.49
N MET A 340 2.28 -5.88 -8.64
CA MET A 340 3.51 -5.12 -8.72
C MET A 340 3.17 -3.64 -8.90
N LEU A 341 3.68 -2.77 -8.04
CA LEU A 341 3.56 -1.31 -8.17
C LEU A 341 4.85 -0.77 -8.77
N ILE A 342 4.75 0.01 -9.84
CA ILE A 342 5.88 0.52 -10.63
C ILE A 342 5.78 2.05 -10.67
N SER A 343 6.83 2.73 -10.20
CA SER A 343 6.88 4.20 -10.18
C SER A 343 8.10 4.70 -10.94
N PHE A 344 7.90 5.65 -11.84
CA PHE A 344 8.96 6.38 -12.53
C PHE A 344 9.19 7.74 -11.86
N SER A 345 10.45 8.14 -11.67
CA SER A 345 10.74 9.41 -11.00
C SER A 345 10.54 10.61 -11.93
N ASP A 346 10.00 11.71 -11.40
CA ASP A 346 9.81 12.96 -12.17
C ASP A 346 11.12 13.46 -12.77
N SER A 347 12.23 13.28 -12.06
CA SER A 347 13.57 13.64 -12.52
C SER A 347 13.99 12.85 -13.76
N TYR A 348 13.62 11.57 -13.82
CA TYR A 348 13.86 10.72 -14.97
C TYR A 348 12.95 11.14 -16.13
N ILE A 349 11.65 11.30 -15.90
CA ILE A 349 10.66 11.68 -16.91
C ILE A 349 11.03 13.03 -17.55
N SER A 350 11.42 14.00 -16.72
CA SER A 350 11.86 15.34 -17.17
C SER A 350 13.12 15.29 -18.04
N SER A 351 13.95 14.25 -17.87
CA SER A 351 15.18 14.07 -18.65
C SER A 351 14.96 13.40 -20.01
N LEU A 352 13.77 12.86 -20.27
CA LEU A 352 13.46 12.20 -21.54
C LEU A 352 13.26 13.21 -22.67
N ASP A 353 13.76 12.85 -23.85
CA ASP A 353 13.41 13.55 -25.09
C ASP A 353 11.96 13.23 -25.49
N ASP A 354 11.24 14.20 -26.05
CA ASP A 354 9.81 14.06 -26.39
C ASP A 354 9.48 12.97 -27.41
N THR A 355 10.50 12.48 -28.14
CA THR A 355 10.36 11.41 -29.15
C THR A 355 10.91 10.07 -28.68
N SER A 356 11.45 10.00 -27.46
CA SER A 356 12.00 8.76 -26.91
C SER A 356 10.89 7.81 -26.49
N THR A 357 11.12 6.52 -26.75
CA THR A 357 10.42 5.43 -26.08
C THR A 357 11.30 4.87 -24.96
N VAL A 358 10.65 4.46 -23.89
CA VAL A 358 11.26 3.81 -22.73
C VAL A 358 11.03 2.31 -22.85
N GLU A 359 12.14 1.59 -22.74
CA GLU A 359 12.22 0.12 -22.71
C GLU A 359 13.01 -0.29 -21.47
N GLY A 360 12.70 -1.46 -20.92
CA GLY A 360 13.38 -1.94 -19.74
C GLY A 360 12.99 -3.36 -19.35
N SER A 361 13.48 -3.77 -18.19
CA SER A 361 13.31 -5.11 -17.67
C SER A 361 13.03 -5.06 -16.16
N LEU A 362 12.07 -5.86 -15.71
CA LEU A 362 11.67 -6.02 -14.31
C LEU A 362 12.16 -7.38 -13.84
N HIS A 363 13.11 -7.39 -12.91
CA HIS A 363 13.82 -8.58 -12.47
C HIS A 363 13.56 -8.86 -10.99
N TYR A 364 12.97 -10.02 -10.67
CA TYR A 364 12.54 -10.35 -9.31
C TYR A 364 12.41 -11.85 -9.07
N ASP A 365 12.28 -12.23 -7.80
CA ASP A 365 12.05 -13.62 -7.40
C ASP A 365 10.55 -13.94 -7.47
N MET A 366 10.21 -15.04 -8.13
CA MET A 366 8.83 -15.46 -8.35
C MET A 366 8.64 -16.89 -7.83
N THR A 367 7.51 -17.14 -7.17
CA THR A 367 7.06 -18.48 -6.79
C THR A 367 5.79 -18.83 -7.54
N LEU A 368 5.75 -20.01 -8.16
CA LEU A 368 4.54 -20.59 -8.76
C LEU A 368 4.03 -21.71 -7.87
N VAL A 369 2.74 -21.68 -7.55
CA VAL A 369 2.09 -22.72 -6.75
C VAL A 369 1.63 -23.89 -7.61
N GLU A 370 1.14 -24.96 -6.97
CA GLU A 370 0.75 -26.20 -7.65
C GLU A 370 -0.29 -26.00 -8.76
N SER A 371 -1.21 -25.04 -8.63
CA SER A 371 -2.24 -24.75 -9.64
C SER A 371 -1.69 -24.24 -10.97
N ALA A 372 -0.47 -23.69 -11.02
CA ALA A 372 0.20 -23.32 -12.27
C ALA A 372 0.69 -24.52 -13.09
N LYS A 373 0.75 -25.72 -12.48
CA LYS A 373 1.31 -26.92 -13.10
C LYS A 373 0.38 -27.47 -14.18
N GLN A 374 0.97 -27.76 -15.34
CA GLN A 374 0.29 -28.37 -16.48
C GLN A 374 0.47 -29.89 -16.51
N ASP A 375 -0.34 -30.58 -17.32
CA ASP A 375 -0.30 -32.05 -17.46
C ASP A 375 1.08 -32.59 -17.94
N ASN A 376 1.83 -31.77 -18.68
CA ASN A 376 3.17 -32.12 -19.16
C ASN A 376 4.29 -31.86 -18.12
N GLY A 377 3.94 -31.34 -16.94
CA GLY A 377 4.88 -31.00 -15.86
C GLY A 377 5.41 -29.57 -15.91
N ASP A 378 5.19 -28.83 -17.00
CA ASP A 378 5.57 -27.41 -17.09
C ASP A 378 4.72 -26.58 -16.11
N TYR A 379 5.24 -25.43 -15.71
CA TYR A 379 4.50 -24.43 -14.92
C TYR A 379 4.25 -23.20 -15.78
N VAL A 380 3.01 -22.71 -15.79
CA VAL A 380 2.58 -21.58 -16.64
C VAL A 380 1.98 -20.47 -15.81
N ALA A 381 2.30 -19.23 -16.17
CA ALA A 381 1.76 -18.02 -15.54
C ALA A 381 1.50 -16.94 -16.60
N ASP A 382 0.24 -16.49 -16.69
CA ASP A 382 -0.23 -15.58 -17.73
C ASP A 382 -0.33 -14.15 -17.18
N PHE A 383 0.67 -13.32 -17.49
CA PHE A 383 0.75 -11.93 -17.01
C PHE A 383 -0.09 -10.98 -17.86
N SER A 384 -0.27 -11.29 -19.14
CA SER A 384 -1.13 -10.55 -20.07
C SER A 384 -1.41 -11.41 -21.30
N ASP A 385 -2.24 -10.90 -22.21
CA ASP A 385 -2.48 -11.50 -23.53
C ASP A 385 -1.21 -11.65 -24.39
N LYS A 386 -0.11 -10.96 -24.02
CA LYS A 386 1.18 -10.99 -24.72
C LYS A 386 2.23 -11.84 -24.02
N VAL A 387 2.11 -12.03 -22.69
CA VAL A 387 3.16 -12.63 -21.87
C VAL A 387 2.63 -13.86 -21.14
N HIS A 388 2.99 -15.02 -21.69
CA HIS A 388 2.71 -16.34 -21.15
C HIS A 388 4.02 -16.97 -20.69
N VAL A 389 4.33 -16.84 -19.41
CA VAL A 389 5.56 -17.40 -18.84
C VAL A 389 5.39 -18.90 -18.73
N THR A 390 6.34 -19.66 -19.28
CA THR A 390 6.37 -21.11 -19.21
C THR A 390 7.72 -21.57 -18.69
N ILE A 391 7.74 -22.14 -17.49
CA ILE A 391 8.93 -22.79 -16.91
C ILE A 391 8.85 -24.27 -17.26
N LYS A 392 9.84 -24.77 -18.01
CA LYS A 392 9.88 -26.16 -18.47
C LYS A 392 10.26 -27.12 -17.36
N ASP A 393 9.61 -28.28 -17.25
CA ASP A 393 9.94 -29.29 -16.21
C ASP A 393 11.41 -29.71 -16.25
N GLU A 394 12.01 -29.75 -17.44
CA GLU A 394 13.43 -30.10 -17.63
C GLU A 394 14.41 -29.05 -17.06
N ASP A 395 13.97 -27.81 -16.88
CA ASP A 395 14.76 -26.73 -16.27
C ASP A 395 14.58 -26.66 -14.75
N ILE A 396 13.69 -27.46 -14.17
CA ILE A 396 13.35 -27.42 -12.74
C ILE A 396 14.17 -28.43 -11.96
N SER A 397 15.09 -27.93 -11.14
CA SER A 397 15.78 -28.76 -10.14
C SER A 397 14.82 -29.18 -9.03
N LYS A 398 14.89 -30.43 -8.56
CA LYS A 398 13.96 -30.95 -7.55
C LYS A 398 14.73 -31.32 -6.27
N ASN A 399 14.19 -30.97 -5.11
CA ASN A 399 14.82 -31.19 -3.79
C ASN A 399 14.69 -32.64 -3.28
N TYR A 400 14.96 -33.62 -4.14
CA TYR A 400 15.03 -35.03 -3.76
C TYR A 400 15.99 -35.26 -2.59
N ASP A 401 15.68 -36.22 -1.73
CA ASP A 401 16.47 -36.53 -0.56
C ASP A 401 16.70 -38.04 -0.42
N LEU A 402 17.81 -38.38 0.23
CA LEU A 402 18.11 -39.75 0.61
C LEU A 402 18.95 -39.74 1.87
N SER A 403 18.48 -40.42 2.90
CA SER A 403 19.22 -40.61 4.14
C SER A 403 19.37 -42.11 4.42
N THR A 404 20.46 -42.46 5.12
CA THR A 404 20.76 -43.85 5.45
C THR A 404 21.20 -43.96 6.90
N SER A 405 20.74 -44.98 7.60
CA SER A 405 21.22 -45.32 8.94
C SER A 405 21.45 -46.82 9.08
N LYS A 406 22.38 -47.20 9.96
CA LYS A 406 22.71 -48.60 10.24
C LYS A 406 22.74 -48.83 11.74
N THR A 407 22.04 -49.85 12.19
CA THR A 407 22.03 -50.30 13.59
C THR A 407 22.22 -51.80 13.63
N GLY A 408 22.85 -52.30 14.69
CA GLY A 408 23.06 -53.74 14.81
C GLY A 408 23.50 -54.17 16.20
N THR A 409 23.44 -55.46 16.42
CA THR A 409 23.81 -56.11 17.68
C THR A 409 24.64 -57.35 17.39
N VAL A 410 25.51 -57.68 18.33
CA VAL A 410 26.26 -58.93 18.33
C VAL A 410 25.69 -59.82 19.44
N SER A 411 25.41 -61.06 19.10
CA SER A 411 25.01 -62.11 20.03
C SER A 411 25.96 -63.30 19.92
N TYR A 412 25.90 -64.23 20.88
CA TYR A 412 26.77 -65.39 20.95
C TYR A 412 25.93 -66.64 21.23
N ASP A 413 26.21 -67.73 20.51
CA ASP A 413 25.78 -69.09 20.88
C ASP A 413 27.04 -69.92 21.17
N GLY A 414 27.30 -70.15 22.46
CA GLY A 414 28.60 -70.63 22.92
C GLY A 414 29.73 -69.71 22.47
N ASP A 415 30.72 -70.25 21.76
CA ASP A 415 31.86 -69.51 21.21
C ASP A 415 31.60 -68.94 19.80
N THR A 416 30.38 -69.10 19.26
CA THR A 416 30.03 -68.65 17.89
C THR A 416 29.37 -67.27 17.93
N PRO A 417 29.99 -66.21 17.37
CA PRO A 417 29.38 -64.88 17.30
C PRO A 417 28.41 -64.76 16.12
N TYR A 418 27.26 -64.12 16.35
CA TYR A 418 26.28 -63.74 15.33
C TYR A 418 26.14 -62.23 15.29
N ILE A 419 26.01 -61.67 14.09
CA ILE A 419 25.70 -60.25 13.89
C ILE A 419 24.32 -60.13 13.25
N THR A 420 23.44 -59.34 13.86
CA THR A 420 22.18 -58.92 13.24
C THR A 420 22.21 -57.41 13.09
N TYR A 421 21.94 -56.91 11.89
CA TYR A 421 21.91 -55.48 11.65
C TYR A 421 20.82 -55.11 10.65
N THR A 422 20.42 -53.86 10.71
CA THR A 422 19.42 -53.26 9.84
C THR A 422 20.02 -52.01 9.23
N VAL A 423 19.91 -51.90 7.90
CA VAL A 423 20.18 -50.65 7.18
C VAL A 423 18.83 -50.07 6.78
N VAL A 424 18.57 -48.84 7.20
CA VAL A 424 17.38 -48.09 6.80
C VAL A 424 17.80 -47.06 5.77
N VAL A 425 17.14 -47.08 4.62
CA VAL A 425 17.23 -46.03 3.60
C VAL A 425 15.89 -45.31 3.59
N ASP A 426 15.93 -43.99 3.73
CA ASP A 426 14.75 -43.14 3.93
C ASP A 426 14.80 -41.93 3.02
N SER A 427 13.64 -41.52 2.51
CA SER A 427 13.50 -40.41 1.58
C SER A 427 12.11 -39.81 1.76
N LEU A 428 12.06 -38.55 2.18
CA LEU A 428 10.82 -37.79 2.38
C LEU A 428 10.27 -37.24 1.06
N ASN A 429 11.16 -36.72 0.22
CA ASN A 429 10.88 -36.06 -1.06
C ASN A 429 11.05 -37.00 -2.25
N GLY A 430 11.33 -38.28 -2.01
CA GLY A 430 11.53 -39.27 -3.05
C GLY A 430 12.91 -39.20 -3.71
N THR A 431 13.10 -40.04 -4.72
CA THR A 431 14.34 -40.16 -5.49
C THR A 431 14.04 -40.12 -6.99
N PRO A 432 14.96 -39.64 -7.83
CA PRO A 432 14.75 -39.54 -9.28
C PRO A 432 14.82 -40.90 -10.00
N GLY A 433 15.15 -41.99 -9.31
CA GLY A 433 15.33 -43.31 -9.90
C GLY A 433 15.57 -44.40 -8.86
N ASP A 434 16.03 -45.56 -9.32
CA ASP A 434 16.24 -46.73 -8.46
C ASP A 434 17.33 -46.50 -7.39
N ILE A 435 17.08 -47.03 -6.19
CA ILE A 435 18.03 -47.02 -5.08
C ILE A 435 18.87 -48.29 -5.14
N THR A 436 20.20 -48.13 -5.25
CA THR A 436 21.16 -49.24 -5.10
C THR A 436 21.80 -49.17 -3.72
N LEU A 437 21.68 -50.26 -2.94
CA LEU A 437 22.30 -50.39 -1.63
C LEU A 437 23.55 -51.29 -1.71
N THR A 438 24.69 -50.77 -1.28
CA THR A 438 25.94 -51.54 -1.09
C THR A 438 26.40 -51.38 0.35
N ASP A 439 26.74 -52.49 1.00
CA ASP A 439 27.23 -52.51 2.38
C ASP A 439 28.47 -53.38 2.51
N THR A 440 29.42 -52.96 3.34
CA THR A 440 30.67 -53.68 3.58
C THR A 440 30.83 -53.94 5.08
N LEU A 441 30.99 -55.22 5.44
CA LEU A 441 31.33 -55.62 6.79
C LEU A 441 32.82 -55.93 6.86
N THR A 442 33.55 -55.13 7.63
CA THR A 442 34.97 -55.37 7.92
C THR A 442 35.11 -55.90 9.33
N ALA A 443 35.78 -57.04 9.47
CA ALA A 443 36.07 -57.63 10.76
C ALA A 443 37.54 -58.05 10.85
N SER A 444 38.17 -57.77 12.00
CA SER A 444 39.57 -58.13 12.24
C SER A 444 39.65 -59.42 13.04
N GLY A 445 40.33 -60.43 12.51
CA GLY A 445 40.58 -61.70 13.22
C GLY A 445 39.38 -62.66 13.25
N VAL A 446 38.31 -62.37 12.50
CA VAL A 446 37.15 -63.25 12.32
C VAL A 446 36.73 -63.25 10.85
N SER A 447 36.26 -64.40 10.36
CA SER A 447 35.70 -64.57 9.01
C SER A 447 34.19 -64.69 9.08
N ILE A 448 33.48 -64.15 8.09
CA ILE A 448 32.04 -64.40 7.94
C ILE A 448 31.89 -65.77 7.28
N ASP A 449 31.31 -66.72 8.01
CA ASP A 449 31.11 -68.09 7.53
C ASP A 449 29.95 -68.20 6.53
N SER A 450 28.78 -67.69 6.92
CA SER A 450 27.58 -67.68 6.07
C SER A 450 26.63 -66.54 6.43
N VAL A 451 25.61 -66.33 5.60
CA VAL A 451 24.50 -65.40 5.85
C VAL A 451 23.23 -66.22 6.06
N ASP A 452 22.71 -66.20 7.29
CA ASP A 452 21.56 -67.02 7.67
C ASP A 452 20.25 -66.53 7.03
N SER A 453 20.04 -65.21 7.02
CA SER A 453 18.81 -64.62 6.49
C SER A 453 19.02 -63.18 6.04
N VAL A 454 18.27 -62.80 5.01
CA VAL A 454 18.14 -61.41 4.56
C VAL A 454 16.67 -61.12 4.33
N SER A 455 16.22 -59.97 4.83
CA SER A 455 14.91 -59.43 4.51
C SER A 455 15.05 -57.99 4.05
N VAL A 456 14.44 -57.67 2.93
CA VAL A 456 14.25 -56.29 2.49
C VAL A 456 12.77 -55.98 2.60
N THR A 457 12.44 -54.90 3.29
CA THR A 457 11.08 -54.39 3.38
C THR A 457 11.02 -52.97 2.85
N LYS A 458 9.91 -52.63 2.21
CA LYS A 458 9.58 -51.27 1.82
C LYS A 458 8.41 -50.81 2.67
N SER A 459 8.56 -49.66 3.30
CA SER A 459 7.50 -49.04 4.10
C SER A 459 7.16 -47.67 3.55
N THR A 460 5.89 -47.30 3.62
CA THR A 460 5.42 -45.93 3.39
C THR A 460 4.98 -45.32 4.71
N TYR A 461 5.15 -44.01 4.89
CA TYR A 461 4.74 -43.32 6.10
C TYR A 461 4.11 -41.95 5.79
N ALA A 462 3.34 -41.42 6.74
CA ALA A 462 2.73 -40.10 6.64
C ALA A 462 3.46 -39.08 7.54
N GLY A 463 4.08 -38.09 6.94
CA GLY A 463 4.80 -37.01 7.63
C GLY A 463 6.17 -37.41 8.18
N ASN A 464 6.25 -38.48 8.98
CA ASN A 464 7.53 -39.00 9.49
C ASN A 464 7.55 -40.52 9.61
N THR A 465 8.75 -41.08 9.72
CA THR A 465 9.05 -42.53 9.74
C THR A 465 8.43 -43.31 10.90
N SER A 466 7.92 -42.63 11.94
CA SER A 466 7.19 -43.29 13.04
C SER A 466 5.74 -43.61 12.67
N ASN A 467 5.20 -42.98 11.63
CA ASN A 467 3.80 -43.12 11.18
C ASN A 467 3.70 -44.01 9.94
N VAL A 468 4.17 -45.25 10.04
CA VAL A 468 4.12 -46.22 8.95
C VAL A 468 2.67 -46.56 8.58
N THR A 469 2.33 -46.40 7.30
CA THR A 469 0.99 -46.63 6.74
C THR A 469 0.88 -47.95 5.97
N SER A 470 1.99 -48.43 5.43
CA SER A 470 2.08 -49.73 4.74
C SER A 470 3.49 -50.28 4.83
N THR A 471 3.61 -51.61 4.82
CA THR A 471 4.88 -52.32 4.74
C THR A 471 4.70 -53.56 3.86
N GLU A 472 5.61 -53.75 2.91
CA GLU A 472 5.68 -54.92 2.06
C GLU A 472 7.07 -55.54 2.06
N THR A 473 7.14 -56.85 1.84
CA THR A 473 8.41 -57.56 1.66
C THR A 473 8.86 -57.44 0.20
N VAL A 474 10.08 -56.97 -0.01
CA VAL A 474 10.70 -56.86 -1.33
C VAL A 474 11.52 -58.13 -1.58
N SER A 475 11.23 -58.81 -2.68
CA SER A 475 12.03 -59.96 -3.13
C SER A 475 13.34 -59.45 -3.72
N ALA A 476 14.39 -59.40 -2.91
CA ALA A 476 15.75 -59.06 -3.32
C ALA A 476 16.67 -60.26 -3.13
N SER A 477 17.54 -60.55 -4.11
CA SER A 477 18.60 -61.56 -4.02
C SER A 477 19.95 -60.85 -3.92
N PRO A 478 20.37 -60.43 -2.72
CA PRO A 478 21.65 -59.76 -2.53
C PRO A 478 22.80 -60.67 -2.96
N THR A 479 23.80 -60.09 -3.61
CA THR A 479 25.05 -60.79 -3.92
C THR A 479 26.03 -60.55 -2.80
N PHE A 480 26.59 -61.62 -2.24
CA PHE A 480 27.61 -61.55 -1.20
C PHE A 480 28.97 -61.90 -1.78
N ASP A 481 29.93 -60.98 -1.65
CA ASP A 481 31.33 -61.26 -1.91
C ASP A 481 32.05 -61.49 -0.58
N THR A 482 32.39 -62.75 -0.32
CA THR A 482 33.12 -63.18 0.88
C THR A 482 34.63 -63.26 0.65
N SER A 483 35.15 -62.68 -0.43
CA SER A 483 36.59 -62.68 -0.70
C SER A 483 37.34 -62.02 0.46
N SER A 484 37.96 -62.86 1.28
CA SER A 484 38.90 -62.45 2.31
C SER A 484 40.03 -61.69 1.61
N GLY A 485 40.08 -60.37 1.79
CA GLY A 485 41.26 -59.59 1.45
C GLY A 485 42.45 -60.16 2.23
N GLY A 486 43.25 -60.99 1.57
CA GLY A 486 44.47 -61.54 2.14
C GLY A 486 45.40 -60.38 2.48
N GLN A 487 45.68 -60.20 3.78
CA GLN A 487 46.91 -59.54 4.22
C GLN A 487 48.05 -60.55 4.26
#